data_AF-A0A925JJS2-F1
#
_entry.id   AF-A0A925JJS2-F1
#
_cell.length_a   1.000
_cell.length_b   1.000
_cell.length_c   1.000
_cell.angle_alpha   90.00
_cell.angle_beta   90.00
_cell.angle_gamma   90.00
#
_symmetry.space_group_name_H-M   'P 1'
#
loop_
_entity.id
_entity.type
_entity.pdbx_description
1 polymer ?
#
loop_
_entity_poly.entity_id
_entity_poly.type
_entity_poly.pdbx_seq_one_letter_code
_entity_poly.pdbx_strand_id
1 'polypeptide(L)'
;MLALCVLIVTLVLPKQARFRFEYEKGKKWMQKDLSSPYSFAIKKTNAEIEKDRKEILKAILPVYQDNNEVVLTALENFNTDFETKWKDSGGSETDKIKYELLGSNLLKKIYKRGIINSIKKYQADSPDYNFSLAKNNISSQLNSIDVYTVKTAENYIENQLKSIVNPKIRNWLSKLLKGHLQANYIYDERLTDKLEADALSSISTTRGMVQKGELIVARGTNVKGETFQKLESLKAAYEEDAKVAGNSKLVLFGQFLIVGLVLSILIAFLYLFRRDIYQDNRQLSLILLVITFMLLGLSYAIRVNVPSLYYIPYCIVPIIIRILFDTRLALNIHLLVVLIAGFFVPNSFEFAFIQITSGMVAIYSIKNLIKREQFLISALLILANYFIAFLGISLIRDGSLYDIEWVNFIPFIFSVVLSLLAYPLVYAFERMFGITSDVTLMELTNTNTKLLRDLAFKAPGTFQHSLQVANLAEAAIFKIGGNSLLVRAGALYHDIGKMDNPQYFIENQ
;
A
#
# COMPACT_ATOMS: atom_id res chain seq x y z
N MET A 1 -27.30 -26.46 1.34
CA MET A 1 -26.59 -25.17 1.49
C MET A 1 -25.19 -25.32 2.09
N LEU A 2 -25.02 -26.01 3.22
CA LEU A 2 -23.70 -26.29 3.83
C LEU A 2 -22.69 -26.89 2.84
N ALA A 3 -23.06 -27.98 2.15
CA ALA A 3 -22.19 -28.64 1.18
C ALA A 3 -21.77 -27.70 0.03
N LEU A 4 -22.67 -26.82 -0.41
CA LEU A 4 -22.37 -25.80 -1.42
C LEU A 4 -21.37 -24.76 -0.88
N CYS A 5 -21.53 -24.30 0.36
CA CYS A 5 -20.58 -23.41 1.03
C CYS A 5 -19.18 -24.05 1.12
N VAL A 6 -19.10 -25.31 1.58
CA VAL A 6 -17.83 -26.06 1.64
C VAL A 6 -17.20 -26.16 0.25
N LEU A 7 -17.99 -26.52 -0.77
CA LEU A 7 -17.49 -26.66 -2.14
C LEU A 7 -16.98 -25.32 -2.71
N ILE A 8 -17.73 -24.23 -2.55
CA ILE A 8 -17.34 -22.90 -3.05
C ILE A 8 -16.05 -22.44 -2.37
N VAL A 9 -15.99 -22.52 -1.03
CA VAL A 9 -14.82 -22.10 -0.27
C VAL A 9 -13.59 -22.91 -0.70
N THR A 10 -13.71 -24.23 -0.80
CA THR A 10 -12.57 -25.10 -1.14
C THR A 10 -12.09 -24.92 -2.57
N LEU A 11 -12.99 -24.65 -3.52
CA LEU A 11 -12.61 -24.39 -4.91
C LEU A 11 -11.85 -23.07 -5.09
N VAL A 12 -12.18 -22.06 -4.26
CA VAL A 12 -11.58 -20.73 -4.35
C VAL A 12 -10.30 -20.61 -3.55
N LEU A 13 -10.13 -21.36 -2.46
CA LEU A 13 -8.90 -21.32 -1.65
C LEU A 13 -7.63 -21.64 -2.48
N PRO A 14 -6.48 -21.02 -2.14
CA PRO A 14 -5.25 -21.18 -2.90
C PRO A 14 -4.79 -22.65 -2.87
N LYS A 15 -4.44 -23.19 -4.04
CA LYS A 15 -4.12 -24.62 -4.24
C LYS A 15 -2.63 -24.94 -4.11
N GLN A 16 -1.82 -23.96 -3.70
CA GLN A 16 -0.37 -24.11 -3.56
C GLN A 16 -0.03 -24.81 -2.25
N ALA A 17 0.94 -25.72 -2.29
CA ALA A 17 1.54 -26.26 -1.08
C ALA A 17 2.30 -25.13 -0.37
N ARG A 18 2.04 -24.92 0.91
CA ARG A 18 2.75 -23.93 1.71
C ARG A 18 4.01 -24.48 2.29
N PHE A 19 4.98 -23.59 2.51
CA PHE A 19 6.20 -23.95 3.19
C PHE A 19 5.90 -24.49 4.59
N ARG A 20 6.40 -25.70 4.87
CA ARG A 20 6.00 -26.52 6.04
C ARG A 20 6.46 -25.98 7.40
N PHE A 21 7.34 -24.99 7.43
CA PHE A 21 7.93 -24.50 8.67
C PHE A 21 7.56 -23.03 8.91
N GLU A 22 7.11 -22.74 10.12
CA GLU A 22 7.05 -21.38 10.64
C GLU A 22 8.40 -21.02 11.27
N TYR A 23 8.89 -19.83 10.95
CA TYR A 23 10.11 -19.27 11.50
C TYR A 23 10.01 -17.76 11.56
N GLU A 24 10.72 -17.16 12.49
CA GLU A 24 10.74 -15.72 12.69
C GLU A 24 12.17 -15.22 12.78
N LYS A 25 12.41 -14.01 12.27
CA LYS A 25 13.68 -13.32 12.40
C LYS A 25 14.01 -13.14 13.88
N GLY A 26 15.20 -13.57 14.28
CA GLY A 26 15.72 -13.44 15.64
C GLY A 26 15.45 -14.61 16.57
N LYS A 27 14.53 -15.52 16.24
CA LYS A 27 14.27 -16.73 17.04
C LYS A 27 15.22 -17.88 16.68
N LYS A 28 15.36 -18.83 17.61
CA LYS A 28 16.11 -20.07 17.38
C LYS A 28 15.31 -21.01 16.48
N TRP A 29 15.98 -21.66 15.53
CA TRP A 29 15.41 -22.72 14.73
C TRP A 29 15.18 -23.97 15.59
N MET A 30 13.93 -24.23 15.96
CA MET A 30 13.58 -25.33 16.87
C MET A 30 13.38 -26.67 16.15
N GLN A 31 13.23 -26.62 14.81
CA GLN A 31 13.01 -27.79 13.96
C GLN A 31 14.32 -28.55 13.71
N LYS A 32 14.21 -29.73 13.09
CA LYS A 32 15.39 -30.48 12.60
C LYS A 32 16.16 -29.65 11.57
N ASP A 33 17.45 -29.98 11.41
CA ASP A 33 18.32 -29.36 10.41
C ASP A 33 17.65 -29.36 9.04
N LEU A 34 17.66 -28.19 8.40
CA LEU A 34 17.02 -27.98 7.11
C LEU A 34 18.11 -27.80 6.05
N SER A 35 18.28 -28.85 5.25
CA SER A 35 19.03 -28.77 3.99
C SER A 35 18.11 -28.51 2.81
N SER A 36 18.62 -27.81 1.79
CA SER A 36 17.84 -27.43 0.64
C SER A 36 17.41 -28.66 -0.19
N PRO A 37 16.11 -28.85 -0.48
CA PRO A 37 15.65 -29.98 -1.30
C PRO A 37 15.96 -29.82 -2.80
N TYR A 38 16.22 -28.59 -3.27
CA TYR A 38 16.55 -28.25 -4.66
C TYR A 38 17.38 -26.95 -4.71
N SER A 39 17.94 -26.59 -5.87
CA SER A 39 18.70 -25.34 -6.00
C SER A 39 17.76 -24.14 -6.22
N PHE A 40 18.01 -23.00 -5.56
CA PHE A 40 17.22 -21.78 -5.70
C PHE A 40 18.07 -20.51 -5.54
N ALA A 41 17.64 -19.39 -6.13
CA ALA A 41 18.34 -18.13 -6.04
C ALA A 41 17.98 -17.36 -4.75
N ILE A 42 18.97 -16.70 -4.15
CA ILE A 42 18.77 -15.85 -2.97
C ILE A 42 18.28 -14.48 -3.46
N LYS A 43 17.00 -14.17 -3.20
CA LYS A 43 16.39 -12.86 -3.51
C LYS A 43 17.07 -11.78 -2.65
N LYS A 44 17.34 -10.60 -3.23
CA LYS A 44 17.81 -9.43 -2.47
C LYS A 44 16.65 -8.79 -1.70
N THR A 45 16.97 -8.11 -0.61
CA THR A 45 16.00 -7.28 0.10
C THR A 45 15.74 -5.97 -0.65
N ASN A 46 14.58 -5.33 -0.40
CA ASN A 46 14.28 -4.03 -1.01
C ASN A 46 15.33 -2.96 -0.64
N ALA A 47 15.86 -3.00 0.59
CA ALA A 47 16.91 -2.09 1.03
C ALA A 47 18.22 -2.29 0.26
N GLU A 48 18.60 -3.53 -0.04
CA GLU A 48 19.76 -3.84 -0.89
C GLU A 48 19.52 -3.34 -2.33
N ILE A 49 18.34 -3.57 -2.90
CA ILE A 49 18.02 -3.10 -4.26
C ILE A 49 18.07 -1.56 -4.34
N GLU A 50 17.54 -0.86 -3.35
CA GLU A 50 17.59 0.61 -3.29
C GLU A 50 19.02 1.13 -3.09
N LYS A 51 19.85 0.40 -2.35
CA LYS A 51 21.28 0.71 -2.24
C LYS A 51 21.98 0.53 -3.59
N ASP A 52 21.75 -0.59 -4.28
CA ASP A 52 22.31 -0.87 -5.61
C ASP A 52 21.89 0.21 -6.63
N ARG A 53 20.62 0.63 -6.59
CA ARG A 53 20.10 1.73 -7.43
C ARG A 53 20.88 3.02 -7.21
N LYS A 54 21.08 3.41 -5.95
CA LYS A 54 21.82 4.64 -5.61
C LYS A 54 23.28 4.55 -6.02
N GLU A 55 23.93 3.40 -5.86
CA GLU A 55 25.33 3.20 -6.25
C GLU A 55 25.51 3.24 -7.77
N ILE A 56 24.61 2.60 -8.53
CA ILE A 56 24.64 2.63 -10.00
C ILE A 56 24.41 4.04 -10.53
N LEU A 57 23.40 4.76 -10.02
CA LEU A 57 23.14 6.13 -10.46
C LEU A 57 24.30 7.09 -10.15
N LYS A 58 25.06 6.85 -9.08
CA LYS A 58 26.29 7.61 -8.78
C LYS A 58 27.44 7.30 -9.76
N ALA A 59 27.46 6.10 -10.33
CA ALA A 59 28.51 5.67 -11.27
C ALA A 59 28.27 6.18 -12.70
N ILE A 60 27.02 6.48 -13.08
CA ILE A 60 26.69 7.02 -14.40
C ILE A 60 27.13 8.48 -14.50
N LEU A 61 27.97 8.75 -15.51
CA LEU A 61 28.47 10.09 -15.79
C LEU A 61 27.51 10.83 -16.75
N PRO A 62 27.30 12.15 -16.57
CA PRO A 62 26.53 12.94 -17.52
C PRO A 62 27.21 12.97 -18.89
N VAL A 63 26.42 12.88 -19.96
CA VAL A 63 26.93 12.87 -21.32
C VAL A 63 26.83 14.27 -21.93
N TYR A 64 27.95 14.73 -22.50
CA TYR A 64 28.04 15.97 -23.26
C TYR A 64 28.37 15.65 -24.71
N GLN A 65 27.77 16.37 -25.65
CA GLN A 65 28.07 16.28 -27.07
C GLN A 65 28.91 17.47 -27.52
N ASP A 66 29.95 17.20 -28.32
CA ASP A 66 30.77 18.24 -28.95
C ASP A 66 30.04 18.85 -30.14
N ASN A 67 29.52 20.07 -29.98
CA ASN A 67 28.84 20.79 -31.04
C ASN A 67 29.80 21.76 -31.75
N ASN A 68 30.36 21.29 -32.87
CA ASN A 68 31.24 22.09 -33.72
C ASN A 68 30.53 23.28 -34.40
N GLU A 69 29.21 23.23 -34.61
CA GLU A 69 28.48 24.34 -35.24
C GLU A 69 28.48 25.59 -34.35
N VAL A 70 28.41 25.40 -33.03
CA VAL A 70 28.54 26.50 -32.05
C VAL A 70 29.90 27.18 -32.17
N VAL A 71 30.97 26.39 -32.35
CA VAL A 71 32.33 26.90 -32.50
C VAL A 71 32.47 27.71 -33.79
N LEU A 72 31.96 27.19 -34.91
CA LEU A 72 32.00 27.87 -36.21
C LEU A 72 31.21 29.19 -36.17
N THR A 73 29.99 29.14 -35.64
CA THR A 73 29.10 30.30 -35.51
C THR A 73 29.71 31.37 -34.61
N ALA A 74 30.31 30.98 -33.47
CA ALA A 74 30.95 31.93 -32.57
C ALA A 74 32.16 32.63 -33.21
N LEU A 75 32.97 31.90 -34.00
CA LEU A 75 34.11 32.47 -34.72
C LEU A 75 33.68 33.40 -35.86
N GLU A 76 32.67 33.02 -36.63
CA GLU A 76 32.12 33.85 -37.72
C GLU A 76 31.48 35.13 -37.19
N ASN A 77 30.68 35.02 -36.13
CA ASN A 77 30.08 36.17 -35.46
C ASN A 77 31.15 37.08 -34.84
N PHE A 78 32.20 36.52 -34.24
CA PHE A 78 33.33 37.30 -33.74
C PHE A 78 34.02 38.09 -34.84
N ASN A 79 34.35 37.46 -35.97
CA ASN A 79 35.04 38.14 -37.08
C ASN A 79 34.15 39.24 -37.69
N THR A 80 32.85 38.98 -37.84
CA THR A 80 31.89 39.97 -38.35
C THR A 80 31.73 41.17 -37.41
N ASP A 81 31.60 40.90 -36.11
CA ASP A 81 31.51 41.96 -35.09
C ASP A 81 32.83 42.71 -34.94
N PHE A 82 33.97 42.04 -35.10
CA PHE A 82 35.29 42.67 -35.07
C PHE A 82 35.45 43.67 -36.22
N GLU A 83 35.12 43.26 -37.45
CA GLU A 83 35.14 44.11 -38.64
C GLU A 83 34.27 45.36 -38.48
N THR A 84 33.02 45.18 -38.02
CA THR A 84 32.04 46.27 -37.91
C THR A 84 32.34 47.23 -36.75
N LYS A 85 32.83 46.72 -35.61
CA LYS A 85 33.05 47.51 -34.38
C LYS A 85 34.49 47.97 -34.19
N TRP A 86 35.40 47.67 -35.13
CA TRP A 86 36.83 48.03 -35.04
C TRP A 86 37.03 49.53 -34.80
N LYS A 87 36.20 50.38 -35.41
CA LYS A 87 36.28 51.85 -35.27
C LYS A 87 36.14 52.32 -33.82
N ASP A 88 35.46 51.55 -32.97
CA ASP A 88 35.24 51.86 -31.56
C ASP A 88 36.44 51.45 -30.67
N SER A 89 37.37 50.64 -31.19
CA SER A 89 38.52 50.10 -30.45
C SER A 89 39.57 51.15 -30.07
N GLY A 90 39.67 52.24 -30.86
CA GLY A 90 40.73 53.25 -30.73
C GLY A 90 42.11 52.82 -31.21
N GLY A 91 42.22 51.74 -32.01
CA GLY A 91 43.44 51.30 -32.67
C GLY A 91 43.62 51.89 -34.08
N SER A 92 44.85 51.86 -34.62
CA SER A 92 45.15 52.26 -36.01
C SER A 92 44.85 51.12 -36.99
N GLU A 93 44.57 51.42 -38.25
CA GLU A 93 44.31 50.39 -39.28
C GLU A 93 45.47 49.42 -39.48
N THR A 94 46.70 49.82 -39.17
CA THR A 94 47.88 48.95 -39.21
C THR A 94 47.85 47.83 -38.16
N ASP A 95 47.13 48.03 -37.06
CA ASP A 95 47.02 47.08 -35.95
C ASP A 95 45.81 46.14 -36.07
N LYS A 96 44.88 46.42 -36.98
CA LYS A 96 43.60 45.70 -37.14
C LYS A 96 43.81 44.19 -37.30
N ILE A 97 44.60 43.81 -38.31
CA ILE A 97 44.89 42.40 -38.64
C ILE A 97 45.55 41.66 -37.47
N LYS A 98 46.44 42.35 -36.72
CA LYS A 98 47.14 41.76 -35.58
C LYS A 98 46.17 41.37 -34.46
N TYR A 99 45.25 42.25 -34.09
CA TYR A 99 44.29 41.99 -33.01
C TYR A 99 43.15 41.06 -33.43
N GLU A 100 42.77 41.06 -34.71
CA GLU A 100 41.83 40.10 -35.28
C GLU A 100 42.37 38.67 -35.17
N LEU A 101 43.60 38.44 -35.64
CA LEU A 101 44.30 37.16 -35.53
C LEU A 101 44.49 36.74 -34.07
N LEU A 102 44.82 37.68 -33.18
CA LEU A 102 44.96 37.40 -31.75
C LEU A 102 43.63 36.91 -31.16
N GLY A 103 42.53 37.62 -31.40
CA GLY A 103 41.21 37.26 -30.89
C GLY A 103 40.69 35.94 -31.45
N SER A 104 40.78 35.75 -32.77
CA SER A 104 40.41 34.51 -33.45
C SER A 104 41.21 33.30 -32.91
N ASN A 105 42.52 33.44 -32.73
CA ASN A 105 43.36 32.37 -32.18
C ASN A 105 43.05 32.07 -30.72
N LEU A 106 42.70 33.09 -29.93
CA LEU A 106 42.34 32.92 -28.53
C LEU A 106 41.01 32.16 -28.40
N LEU A 107 39.99 32.53 -29.18
CA LEU A 107 38.71 31.78 -29.23
C LEU A 107 38.93 30.34 -29.69
N LYS A 108 39.71 30.12 -30.75
CA LYS A 108 40.05 28.75 -31.22
C LYS A 108 40.71 27.92 -30.13
N LYS A 109 41.61 28.50 -29.32
CA LYS A 109 42.25 27.79 -28.19
C LYS A 109 41.26 27.44 -27.09
N ILE A 110 40.35 28.35 -26.74
CA ILE A 110 39.33 28.12 -25.72
C ILE A 110 38.37 27.02 -26.17
N TYR A 111 37.81 27.12 -27.37
CA TYR A 111 36.89 26.11 -27.91
C TYR A 111 37.55 24.76 -28.16
N LYS A 112 38.86 24.72 -28.46
CA LYS A 112 39.62 23.46 -28.55
C LYS A 112 39.70 22.72 -27.22
N ARG A 113 39.77 23.46 -26.10
CA ARG A 113 39.71 22.86 -24.75
C ARG A 113 38.26 22.54 -24.35
N GLY A 114 37.31 23.32 -24.85
CA GLY A 114 35.87 23.14 -24.68
C GLY A 114 35.30 24.01 -23.58
N ILE A 115 34.05 24.43 -23.76
CA ILE A 115 33.26 25.22 -22.81
C ILE A 115 32.02 24.41 -22.42
N ILE A 116 31.80 24.21 -21.12
CA ILE A 116 30.62 23.55 -20.55
C ILE A 116 29.75 24.53 -19.75
N ASN A 117 28.46 24.18 -19.62
CA ASN A 117 27.58 24.72 -18.58
C ASN A 117 27.51 23.71 -17.43
N SER A 118 27.95 24.10 -16.23
CA SER A 118 27.95 23.22 -15.06
C SER A 118 26.53 22.89 -14.60
N ILE A 119 26.29 21.63 -14.25
CA ILE A 119 24.99 21.15 -13.79
C ILE A 119 25.03 20.84 -12.30
N LYS A 120 24.19 21.52 -11.51
CA LYS A 120 24.15 21.38 -10.05
C LYS A 120 23.92 19.93 -9.56
N LYS A 121 23.14 19.12 -10.30
CA LYS A 121 22.87 17.70 -9.99
C LYS A 121 24.15 16.90 -9.76
N TYR A 122 25.23 17.22 -10.49
CA TYR A 122 26.48 16.46 -10.46
C TYR A 122 27.58 17.12 -9.60
N GLN A 123 27.29 18.28 -8.98
CA GLN A 123 28.23 19.03 -8.12
C GLN A 123 28.02 18.79 -6.62
N ALA A 124 27.42 17.66 -6.24
CA ALA A 124 26.95 17.43 -4.87
C ALA A 124 28.08 17.45 -3.82
N ASP A 125 29.16 16.71 -4.06
CA ASP A 125 30.26 16.54 -3.10
C ASP A 125 31.52 17.35 -3.47
N SER A 126 31.57 17.93 -4.67
CA SER A 126 32.71 18.70 -5.18
C SER A 126 32.27 19.69 -6.25
N PRO A 127 32.97 20.84 -6.40
CA PRO A 127 32.68 21.82 -7.45
C PRO A 127 32.90 21.22 -8.85
N ASP A 128 33.76 20.22 -8.94
CA ASP A 128 34.12 19.52 -10.16
C ASP A 128 33.59 18.08 -10.21
N TYR A 129 33.29 17.61 -11.43
CA TYR A 129 32.76 16.27 -11.68
C TYR A 129 33.29 15.68 -12.99
N ASN A 130 33.28 14.35 -13.07
CA ASN A 130 33.60 13.63 -14.30
C ASN A 130 32.38 13.61 -15.22
N PHE A 131 32.60 13.74 -16.52
CA PHE A 131 31.57 13.62 -17.54
C PHE A 131 32.09 12.87 -18.76
N SER A 132 31.19 12.31 -19.56
CA SER A 132 31.52 11.63 -20.81
C SER A 132 31.30 12.59 -21.98
N LEU A 133 32.35 12.90 -22.73
CA LEU A 133 32.27 13.67 -23.96
C LEU A 133 32.13 12.74 -25.16
N ALA A 134 31.02 12.86 -25.89
CA ALA A 134 30.79 12.17 -27.15
C ALA A 134 31.26 13.04 -28.33
N LYS A 135 32.27 12.56 -29.05
CA LYS A 135 32.83 13.21 -30.24
C LYS A 135 32.95 12.19 -31.37
N ASN A 136 32.27 12.41 -32.49
CA ASN A 136 32.28 11.50 -33.65
C ASN A 136 32.01 10.03 -33.29
N ASN A 137 31.00 9.77 -32.44
CA ASN A 137 30.66 8.44 -31.90
C ASN A 137 31.72 7.79 -30.99
N ILE A 138 32.76 8.51 -30.59
CA ILE A 138 33.75 8.07 -29.60
C ILE A 138 33.46 8.80 -28.28
N SER A 139 33.29 8.05 -27.20
CA SER A 139 33.13 8.59 -25.86
C SER A 139 34.48 8.66 -25.15
N SER A 140 34.83 9.83 -24.62
CA SER A 140 36.01 10.03 -23.77
C SER A 140 35.59 10.63 -22.42
N GLN A 141 36.16 10.13 -21.33
CA GLN A 141 35.91 10.67 -20.00
C GLN A 141 36.82 11.88 -19.73
N LEU A 142 36.21 12.98 -19.30
CA LEU A 142 36.89 14.21 -18.91
C LEU A 142 36.42 14.66 -17.53
N ASN A 143 37.21 15.51 -16.88
CA ASN A 143 36.79 16.21 -15.67
C ASN A 143 36.42 17.66 -15.99
N SER A 144 35.45 18.23 -15.28
CA SER A 144 35.04 19.63 -15.46
C SER A 144 36.17 20.64 -15.23
N ILE A 145 37.22 20.28 -14.50
CA ILE A 145 38.41 21.12 -14.30
C ILE A 145 39.29 21.22 -15.56
N ASP A 146 39.22 20.22 -16.44
CA ASP A 146 40.02 20.14 -17.66
C ASP A 146 39.40 20.97 -18.80
N VAL A 147 38.17 21.43 -18.63
CA VAL A 147 37.44 22.28 -19.58
C VAL A 147 37.16 23.66 -18.99
N TYR A 148 36.75 24.59 -19.84
CA TYR A 148 36.33 25.90 -19.35
C TYR A 148 34.83 25.89 -19.00
N THR A 149 34.47 26.54 -17.91
CA THR A 149 33.17 27.22 -17.80
C THR A 149 33.28 28.59 -18.46
N VAL A 150 32.15 29.21 -18.82
CA VAL A 150 32.12 30.59 -19.35
C VAL A 150 32.96 31.53 -18.48
N LYS A 151 32.79 31.49 -17.15
CA LYS A 151 33.54 32.31 -16.20
C LYS A 151 35.06 32.05 -16.23
N THR A 152 35.48 30.78 -16.31
CA THR A 152 36.92 30.46 -16.39
C THR A 152 37.52 30.81 -17.75
N ALA A 153 36.74 30.75 -18.84
CA ALA A 153 37.16 31.22 -20.16
C ALA A 153 37.32 32.75 -20.17
N GLU A 154 36.42 33.50 -19.55
CA GLU A 154 36.53 34.95 -19.39
C GLU A 154 37.82 35.33 -18.63
N ASN A 155 38.11 34.64 -17.52
CA ASN A 155 39.34 34.86 -16.75
C ASN A 155 40.60 34.51 -17.57
N TYR A 156 40.54 33.46 -18.39
CA TYR A 156 41.63 33.09 -19.27
C TYR A 156 41.88 34.18 -20.33
N ILE A 157 40.81 34.73 -20.93
CA ILE A 157 40.90 35.87 -21.86
C ILE A 157 41.55 37.07 -21.20
N GLU A 158 41.07 37.47 -20.02
CA GLU A 158 41.64 38.62 -19.31
C GLU A 158 43.13 38.45 -19.03
N ASN A 159 43.55 37.25 -18.63
CA ASN A 159 44.97 36.96 -18.37
C ASN A 159 45.82 37.02 -19.65
N GLN A 160 45.32 36.51 -20.78
CA GLN A 160 46.05 36.55 -22.06
C GLN A 160 46.15 37.98 -22.62
N LEU A 161 45.15 38.83 -22.38
CA LEU A 161 45.11 40.20 -22.87
C LEU A 161 45.91 41.21 -22.01
N LYS A 162 46.45 40.80 -20.85
CA LYS A 162 47.30 41.67 -19.99
C LYS A 162 48.55 42.20 -20.70
N SER A 163 49.04 41.47 -21.70
CA SER A 163 50.21 41.85 -22.52
C SER A 163 49.93 43.01 -23.49
N ILE A 164 48.66 43.39 -23.67
CA ILE A 164 48.27 44.53 -24.51
C ILE A 164 48.50 45.83 -23.73
N VAL A 165 49.42 46.65 -24.22
CA VAL A 165 49.83 47.93 -23.59
C VAL A 165 48.70 48.97 -23.61
N ASN A 166 47.92 49.04 -24.70
CA ASN A 166 46.84 50.01 -24.83
C ASN A 166 45.58 49.54 -24.06
N PRO A 167 45.18 50.22 -22.97
CA PRO A 167 44.08 49.79 -22.13
C PRO A 167 42.71 49.88 -22.83
N LYS A 168 42.55 50.79 -23.80
CA LYS A 168 41.30 50.99 -24.55
C LYS A 168 41.04 49.80 -25.49
N ILE A 169 42.04 49.43 -26.29
CA ILE A 169 41.99 48.25 -27.18
C ILE A 169 41.82 46.97 -26.34
N ARG A 170 42.57 46.84 -25.23
CA ARG A 170 42.48 45.68 -24.33
C ARG A 170 41.06 45.48 -23.80
N ASN A 171 40.44 46.54 -23.28
CA ASN A 171 39.10 46.46 -22.69
C ASN A 171 38.02 46.21 -23.77
N TRP A 172 38.16 46.85 -24.94
CA TRP A 172 37.27 46.62 -26.07
C TRP A 172 37.33 45.17 -26.57
N LEU A 173 38.54 44.66 -26.83
CA LEU A 173 38.75 43.29 -27.32
C LEU A 173 38.31 42.25 -26.29
N SER A 174 38.57 42.50 -25.00
CA SER A 174 38.05 41.66 -23.91
C SER A 174 36.53 41.60 -23.93
N LYS A 175 35.85 42.75 -23.98
CA LYS A 175 34.38 42.82 -24.02
C LYS A 175 33.82 42.10 -25.25
N LEU A 176 34.45 42.27 -26.40
CA LEU A 176 34.05 41.61 -27.64
C LEU A 176 34.19 40.08 -27.51
N LEU A 177 35.36 39.57 -27.12
CA LEU A 177 35.62 38.14 -26.98
C LEU A 177 34.67 37.46 -25.98
N LYS A 178 34.41 38.10 -24.83
CA LYS A 178 33.48 37.57 -23.83
C LYS A 178 32.05 37.45 -24.36
N GLY A 179 31.63 38.36 -25.24
CA GLY A 179 30.31 38.33 -25.89
C GLY A 179 30.10 37.14 -26.84
N HIS A 180 31.17 36.45 -27.25
CA HIS A 180 31.12 35.29 -28.16
C HIS A 180 31.53 33.97 -27.49
N LEU A 181 31.52 33.91 -26.15
CA LEU A 181 31.69 32.66 -25.40
C LEU A 181 30.36 31.93 -25.24
N GLN A 182 30.25 30.75 -25.81
CA GLN A 182 29.11 29.85 -25.64
C GLN A 182 29.59 28.43 -25.34
N ALA A 183 28.79 27.64 -24.62
CA ALA A 183 29.13 26.26 -24.35
C ALA A 183 29.04 25.42 -25.64
N ASN A 184 30.18 24.89 -26.12
CA ASN A 184 30.19 23.96 -27.26
C ASN A 184 30.03 22.51 -26.82
N TYR A 185 30.32 22.19 -25.56
CA TYR A 185 29.99 20.90 -24.98
C TYR A 185 28.60 21.02 -24.37
N ILE A 186 27.61 20.44 -25.06
CA ILE A 186 26.20 20.54 -24.72
C ILE A 186 25.76 19.27 -24.01
N TYR A 187 25.15 19.41 -22.83
CA TYR A 187 24.61 18.27 -22.09
C TYR A 187 23.47 17.60 -22.86
N ASP A 188 23.57 16.30 -23.07
CA ASP A 188 22.52 15.47 -23.68
C ASP A 188 21.75 14.75 -22.58
N GLU A 189 20.67 15.40 -22.13
CA GLU A 189 19.76 14.86 -21.12
C GLU A 189 19.16 13.53 -21.58
N ARG A 190 18.73 13.44 -22.84
CA ARG A 190 18.07 12.25 -23.38
C ARG A 190 18.99 11.03 -23.38
N LEU A 191 20.25 11.20 -23.77
CA LEU A 191 21.22 10.11 -23.77
C LEU A 191 21.63 9.72 -22.35
N THR A 192 21.79 10.71 -21.46
CA THR A 192 22.10 10.46 -20.04
C THR A 192 20.97 9.70 -19.36
N ASP A 193 19.72 10.13 -19.53
CA ASP A 193 18.54 9.46 -18.97
C ASP A 193 18.36 8.05 -19.51
N LYS A 194 18.67 7.84 -20.80
CA LYS A 194 18.68 6.50 -21.39
C LYS A 194 19.72 5.59 -20.73
N LEU A 195 20.93 6.08 -20.51
CA LEU A 195 21.98 5.33 -19.82
C LEU A 195 21.61 5.02 -18.36
N GLU A 196 21.01 6.00 -17.66
CA GLU A 196 20.48 5.78 -16.30
C GLU A 196 19.39 4.69 -16.31
N ALA A 197 18.44 4.74 -17.24
CA ALA A 197 17.37 3.74 -17.36
C ALA A 197 17.90 2.34 -17.72
N ASP A 198 18.81 2.24 -18.69
CA ASP A 198 19.43 0.98 -19.11
C ASP A 198 20.21 0.36 -17.94
N ALA A 199 20.97 1.16 -17.19
CA ALA A 199 21.71 0.70 -16.01
C ALA A 199 20.77 0.23 -14.89
N LEU A 200 19.70 0.97 -14.60
CA LEU A 200 18.70 0.58 -13.61
C LEU A 200 17.96 -0.72 -13.99
N SER A 201 17.74 -0.97 -15.29
CA SER A 201 17.10 -2.20 -15.77
C SER A 201 17.98 -3.44 -15.62
N SER A 202 19.30 -3.26 -15.55
CA SER A 202 20.28 -4.35 -15.40
C SER A 202 20.50 -4.83 -13.96
N ILE A 203 19.84 -4.21 -12.97
CA ILE A 203 20.01 -4.55 -11.56
C ILE A 203 19.49 -5.97 -11.30
N SER A 204 20.41 -6.86 -10.91
CA SER A 204 20.03 -8.21 -10.49
C SER A 204 19.22 -8.17 -9.19
N THR A 205 18.05 -8.80 -9.21
CA THR A 205 17.18 -9.03 -8.04
C THR A 205 17.69 -10.14 -7.12
N THR A 206 18.79 -10.81 -7.47
CA THR A 206 19.36 -11.92 -6.72
C THR A 206 20.87 -11.72 -6.50
N ARG A 207 21.41 -12.29 -5.41
CA ARG A 207 22.83 -12.15 -5.02
C ARG A 207 23.63 -13.45 -5.02
N GLY A 208 23.02 -14.56 -5.42
CA GLY A 208 23.64 -15.89 -5.43
C GLY A 208 22.61 -17.01 -5.50
N MET A 209 23.06 -18.26 -5.37
CA MET A 209 22.19 -19.45 -5.33
C MET A 209 22.58 -20.38 -4.20
N VAL A 210 21.57 -20.98 -3.56
CA VAL A 210 21.71 -22.12 -2.64
C VAL A 210 21.61 -23.39 -3.46
N GLN A 211 22.53 -24.33 -3.25
CA GLN A 211 22.54 -25.60 -3.99
C GLN A 211 21.69 -26.68 -3.32
N LYS A 212 21.19 -27.63 -4.11
CA LYS A 212 20.53 -28.83 -3.58
C LYS A 212 21.45 -29.56 -2.59
N GLY A 213 20.94 -29.86 -1.40
CA GLY A 213 21.67 -30.53 -0.31
C GLY A 213 22.44 -29.59 0.62
N GLU A 214 22.58 -28.31 0.28
CA GLU A 214 23.24 -27.31 1.15
C GLU A 214 22.44 -27.12 2.45
N LEU A 215 23.13 -27.11 3.59
CA LEU A 215 22.52 -26.82 4.89
C LEU A 215 22.13 -25.34 4.98
N ILE A 216 20.83 -25.07 5.12
CA ILE A 216 20.30 -23.71 5.23
C ILE A 216 20.33 -23.24 6.68
N VAL A 217 19.84 -24.09 7.60
CA VAL A 217 19.76 -23.76 9.03
C VAL A 217 19.84 -25.04 9.86
N ALA A 218 20.68 -25.00 10.91
CA ALA A 218 20.81 -26.09 11.88
C ALA A 218 19.92 -25.85 13.10
N ARG A 219 19.52 -26.92 13.77
CA ARG A 219 18.74 -26.86 15.01
C ARG A 219 19.47 -26.05 16.09
N GLY A 220 18.74 -25.17 16.74
CA GLY A 220 19.23 -24.30 17.81
C GLY A 220 19.95 -23.03 17.34
N THR A 221 20.18 -22.86 16.04
CA THR A 221 20.79 -21.65 15.50
C THR A 221 19.79 -20.50 15.42
N ASN A 222 20.26 -19.26 15.64
CA ASN A 222 19.42 -18.07 15.54
C ASN A 222 19.17 -17.73 14.07
N VAL A 223 17.91 -17.59 13.69
CA VAL A 223 17.51 -17.21 12.33
C VAL A 223 17.69 -15.70 12.16
N LYS A 224 18.86 -15.25 11.71
CA LYS A 224 19.17 -13.83 11.45
C LYS A 224 19.97 -13.65 10.16
N GLY A 225 19.92 -12.44 9.60
CA GLY A 225 20.71 -12.03 8.43
C GLY A 225 20.53 -12.95 7.22
N GLU A 226 21.63 -13.55 6.77
CA GLU A 226 21.66 -14.42 5.59
C GLU A 226 20.79 -15.67 5.74
N THR A 227 20.76 -16.32 6.91
CA THR A 227 19.93 -17.51 7.13
C THR A 227 18.45 -17.20 6.95
N PHE A 228 17.98 -16.06 7.46
CA PHE A 228 16.60 -15.61 7.25
C PHE A 228 16.33 -15.35 5.77
N GLN A 229 17.25 -14.70 5.05
CA GLN A 229 17.09 -14.43 3.63
C GLN A 229 17.07 -15.71 2.77
N LYS A 230 17.90 -16.71 3.12
CA LYS A 230 17.88 -18.03 2.48
C LYS A 230 16.55 -18.76 2.74
N LEU A 231 16.01 -18.68 3.95
CA LEU A 231 14.70 -19.27 4.29
C LEU A 231 13.56 -18.58 3.55
N GLU A 232 13.53 -17.24 3.50
CA GLU A 232 12.54 -16.48 2.73
C GLU A 232 12.63 -16.79 1.23
N SER A 233 13.84 -16.90 0.69
CA SER A 233 14.05 -17.26 -0.71
C SER A 233 13.64 -18.70 -1.00
N LEU A 234 13.90 -19.64 -0.09
CA LEU A 234 13.43 -21.03 -0.20
C LEU A 234 11.90 -21.10 -0.15
N LYS A 235 11.28 -20.38 0.79
CA LYS A 235 9.83 -20.30 0.92
C LYS A 235 9.19 -19.75 -0.35
N ALA A 236 9.71 -18.65 -0.89
CA ALA A 236 9.24 -18.07 -2.15
C ALA A 236 9.40 -19.07 -3.31
N ALA A 237 10.55 -19.74 -3.43
CA ALA A 237 10.77 -20.74 -4.47
C ALA A 237 9.85 -21.97 -4.32
N TYR A 238 9.51 -22.35 -3.08
CA TYR A 238 8.60 -23.46 -2.79
C TYR A 238 7.16 -23.14 -3.16
N GLU A 239 6.73 -21.91 -2.89
CA GLU A 239 5.35 -21.44 -3.14
C GLU A 239 5.13 -21.07 -4.62
N GLU A 240 6.18 -20.62 -5.33
CA GLU A 240 6.14 -20.28 -6.76
C GLU A 240 6.26 -21.51 -7.69
N ASP A 241 7.01 -22.55 -7.33
CA ASP A 241 7.25 -23.69 -8.22
C ASP A 241 6.21 -24.82 -8.06
N ALA A 242 5.27 -24.86 -9.01
CA ALA A 242 4.23 -25.89 -9.09
C ALA A 242 4.75 -27.32 -9.27
N LYS A 243 6.02 -27.53 -9.68
CA LYS A 243 6.63 -28.88 -9.78
C LYS A 243 7.09 -29.41 -8.42
N VAL A 244 7.34 -28.53 -7.46
CA VAL A 244 7.78 -28.86 -6.09
C VAL A 244 6.56 -29.02 -5.16
N ALA A 245 5.50 -28.25 -5.40
CA ALA A 245 4.23 -28.39 -4.72
C ALA A 245 3.59 -29.75 -5.07
N GLY A 246 3.29 -30.57 -4.06
CA GLY A 246 2.73 -31.92 -4.23
C GLY A 246 1.38 -31.97 -5.00
N ASN A 247 0.75 -33.15 -5.05
CA ASN A 247 -0.47 -33.36 -5.83
C ASN A 247 -1.61 -32.38 -5.43
N SER A 248 -1.94 -31.44 -6.31
CA SER A 248 -2.95 -30.40 -6.10
C SER A 248 -4.35 -30.96 -5.79
N LYS A 249 -4.68 -32.16 -6.28
CA LYS A 249 -5.95 -32.83 -5.94
C LYS A 249 -5.99 -33.27 -4.47
N LEU A 250 -4.85 -33.73 -3.91
CA LEU A 250 -4.76 -34.08 -2.50
C LEU A 250 -4.81 -32.85 -1.60
N VAL A 251 -4.20 -31.73 -2.04
CA VAL A 251 -4.32 -30.45 -1.34
C VAL A 251 -5.78 -29.99 -1.28
N LEU A 252 -6.49 -30.04 -2.42
CA LEU A 252 -7.91 -29.70 -2.49
C LEU A 252 -8.76 -30.60 -1.58
N PHE A 253 -8.48 -31.91 -1.55
CA PHE A 253 -9.17 -32.83 -0.64
C PHE A 253 -8.90 -32.51 0.83
N GLY A 254 -7.66 -32.19 1.19
CA GLY A 254 -7.32 -31.74 2.55
C GLY A 254 -8.05 -30.45 2.95
N GLN A 255 -8.14 -29.48 2.04
CA GLN A 255 -8.93 -28.27 2.25
C GLN A 255 -10.41 -28.57 2.44
N PHE A 256 -10.96 -29.49 1.65
CA PHE A 256 -12.35 -29.95 1.80
C PHE A 256 -12.62 -30.56 3.18
N LEU A 257 -11.71 -31.40 3.69
CA LEU A 257 -11.85 -31.98 5.02
C LEU A 257 -11.79 -30.91 6.12
N ILE A 258 -10.85 -29.98 6.06
CA ILE A 258 -10.68 -28.93 7.09
C ILE A 258 -11.88 -27.98 7.09
N VAL A 259 -12.28 -27.44 5.93
CA VAL A 259 -13.43 -26.54 5.83
C VAL A 259 -14.71 -27.26 6.22
N GLY A 260 -14.88 -28.51 5.77
CA GLY A 260 -16.01 -29.36 6.15
C GLY A 260 -16.10 -29.58 7.65
N LEU A 261 -14.99 -29.88 8.32
CA LEU A 261 -14.92 -30.06 9.77
C LEU A 261 -15.33 -28.78 10.51
N VAL A 262 -14.73 -27.64 10.16
CA VAL A 262 -15.02 -26.36 10.83
C VAL A 262 -16.48 -25.94 10.66
N LEU A 263 -17.04 -26.06 9.45
CA LEU A 263 -18.44 -25.73 9.23
C LEU A 263 -19.39 -26.76 9.87
N SER A 264 -18.99 -28.02 10.01
CA SER A 264 -19.78 -29.02 10.77
C SER A 264 -19.84 -28.67 12.25
N ILE A 265 -18.76 -28.15 12.83
CA ILE A 265 -18.74 -27.65 14.21
C ILE A 265 -19.71 -26.46 14.37
N LEU A 266 -19.74 -25.53 13.40
CA LEU A 266 -20.72 -24.43 13.40
C LEU A 266 -22.16 -24.96 13.40
N ILE A 267 -22.45 -25.93 12.52
CA ILE A 267 -23.80 -26.50 12.42
C ILE A 267 -24.19 -27.25 13.70
N ALA A 268 -23.26 -28.00 14.31
CA ALA A 268 -23.49 -28.64 15.59
C ALA A 268 -23.79 -27.61 16.70
N PHE A 269 -23.04 -26.49 16.75
CA PHE A 269 -23.31 -25.39 17.67
C PHE A 269 -24.71 -24.81 17.47
N LEU A 270 -25.11 -24.51 16.22
CA LEU A 270 -26.44 -24.00 15.91
C LEU A 270 -27.54 -25.00 16.29
N TYR A 271 -27.38 -26.27 15.97
CA TYR A 271 -28.35 -27.30 16.29
C TYR A 271 -28.55 -27.52 17.80
N LEU A 272 -27.47 -27.43 18.59
CA LEU A 272 -27.50 -27.68 20.04
C LEU A 272 -27.93 -26.45 20.85
N PHE A 273 -27.44 -25.27 20.48
CA PHE A 273 -27.59 -24.06 21.31
C PHE A 273 -28.50 -23.00 20.70
N ARG A 274 -28.77 -23.04 19.38
CA ARG A 274 -29.53 -22.02 18.64
C ARG A 274 -30.43 -22.59 17.55
N ARG A 275 -31.36 -23.43 18.00
CA ARG A 275 -32.35 -24.08 17.12
C ARG A 275 -33.21 -23.07 16.36
N ASP A 276 -33.48 -21.92 16.97
CA ASP A 276 -34.14 -20.75 16.35
C ASP A 276 -33.47 -20.36 15.02
N ILE A 277 -32.14 -20.21 15.03
CA ILE A 277 -31.36 -19.85 13.84
C ILE A 277 -31.21 -21.05 12.90
N TYR A 278 -30.99 -22.25 13.45
CA TYR A 278 -30.77 -23.47 12.64
C TYR A 278 -31.99 -23.81 11.78
N GLN A 279 -33.20 -23.59 12.29
CA GLN A 279 -34.45 -23.88 11.59
C GLN A 279 -34.84 -22.79 10.59
N ASP A 280 -34.35 -21.56 10.75
CA ASP A 280 -34.57 -20.47 9.81
C ASP A 280 -33.54 -20.48 8.67
N ASN A 281 -33.96 -20.95 7.51
CA ASN A 281 -33.14 -21.00 6.30
C ASN A 281 -32.55 -19.63 5.92
N ARG A 282 -33.27 -18.52 6.17
CA ARG A 282 -32.81 -17.16 5.81
C ARG A 282 -31.63 -16.77 6.70
N GLN A 283 -31.77 -16.94 8.02
CA GLN A 283 -30.71 -16.62 8.98
C GLN A 283 -29.48 -17.51 8.80
N LEU A 284 -29.68 -18.82 8.62
CA LEU A 284 -28.59 -19.75 8.33
C LEU A 284 -27.86 -19.39 7.02
N SER A 285 -28.61 -18.98 5.99
CA SER A 285 -28.02 -18.59 4.70
C SER A 285 -27.18 -17.32 4.78
N LEU A 286 -27.63 -16.33 5.56
CA LEU A 286 -26.86 -15.13 5.82
C LEU A 286 -25.54 -15.45 6.53
N ILE A 287 -25.57 -16.29 7.56
CA ILE A 287 -24.35 -16.70 8.29
C ILE A 287 -23.35 -17.36 7.34
N LEU A 288 -23.78 -18.35 6.55
CA LEU A 288 -22.90 -19.02 5.60
C LEU A 288 -22.40 -18.07 4.50
N LEU A 289 -23.23 -17.12 4.07
CA LEU A 289 -22.86 -16.11 3.08
C LEU A 289 -21.78 -15.16 3.61
N VAL A 290 -21.90 -14.66 4.85
CA VAL A 290 -20.89 -13.81 5.48
C VAL A 290 -19.55 -14.55 5.61
N ILE A 291 -19.57 -15.80 6.07
CA ILE A 291 -18.36 -16.65 6.16
C ILE A 291 -17.74 -16.85 4.77
N THR A 292 -18.57 -17.19 3.77
CA THR A 292 -18.11 -17.42 2.40
C THR A 292 -17.46 -16.18 1.82
N PHE A 293 -18.11 -15.01 1.89
CA PHE A 293 -17.56 -13.76 1.37
C PHE A 293 -16.23 -13.39 2.02
N MET A 294 -16.09 -13.61 3.33
CA MET A 294 -14.84 -13.33 4.02
C MET A 294 -13.69 -14.23 3.51
N LEU A 295 -13.95 -15.53 3.34
CA LEU A 295 -12.95 -16.48 2.83
C LEU A 295 -12.64 -16.27 1.34
N LEU A 296 -13.62 -15.82 0.55
CA LEU A 296 -13.40 -15.37 -0.83
C LEU A 296 -12.49 -14.14 -0.86
N GLY A 297 -12.72 -13.16 0.03
CA GLY A 297 -11.87 -11.99 0.18
C GLY A 297 -10.43 -12.34 0.53
N LEU A 298 -10.23 -13.29 1.46
CA LEU A 298 -8.91 -13.84 1.77
C LEU A 298 -8.25 -14.49 0.56
N SER A 299 -8.95 -15.37 -0.15
CA SER A 299 -8.37 -16.03 -1.32
C SER A 299 -8.01 -15.02 -2.42
N TYR A 300 -8.88 -14.04 -2.68
CA TYR A 300 -8.60 -12.98 -3.64
C TYR A 300 -7.36 -12.17 -3.26
N ALA A 301 -7.24 -11.79 -1.99
CA ALA A 301 -6.08 -11.07 -1.46
C ALA A 301 -4.77 -11.85 -1.63
N ILE A 302 -4.79 -13.17 -1.38
CA ILE A 302 -3.63 -14.05 -1.62
C ILE A 302 -3.31 -14.11 -3.13
N ARG A 303 -4.33 -14.26 -3.98
CA ARG A 303 -4.16 -14.37 -5.43
C ARG A 303 -3.55 -13.13 -6.07
N VAL A 304 -3.90 -11.94 -5.60
CA VAL A 304 -3.30 -10.67 -6.08
C VAL A 304 -2.02 -10.29 -5.35
N ASN A 305 -1.53 -11.16 -4.45
CA ASN A 305 -0.32 -10.97 -3.66
C ASN A 305 -0.29 -9.62 -2.90
N VAL A 306 -1.36 -9.34 -2.13
CA VAL A 306 -1.38 -8.12 -1.32
C VAL A 306 -0.18 -8.09 -0.35
N PRO A 307 0.46 -6.92 -0.12
CA PRO A 307 1.68 -6.84 0.69
C PRO A 307 1.53 -7.37 2.13
N SER A 308 0.31 -7.32 2.68
CA SER A 308 0.01 -7.79 4.03
C SER A 308 -1.43 -8.30 4.12
N LEU A 309 -1.64 -9.51 4.65
CA LEU A 309 -3.00 -10.03 4.86
C LEU A 309 -3.73 -9.36 6.04
N TYR A 310 -3.04 -8.49 6.80
CA TYR A 310 -3.67 -7.65 7.82
C TYR A 310 -4.53 -6.51 7.24
N TYR A 311 -4.44 -6.21 5.95
CA TYR A 311 -5.36 -5.26 5.27
C TYR A 311 -6.82 -5.76 5.26
N ILE A 312 -7.04 -7.08 5.41
CA ILE A 312 -8.36 -7.69 5.31
C ILE A 312 -9.15 -7.39 6.61
N PRO A 313 -10.41 -6.91 6.53
CA PRO A 313 -11.21 -6.50 7.68
C PRO A 313 -11.86 -7.69 8.40
N TYR A 314 -11.10 -8.53 9.11
CA TYR A 314 -11.66 -9.70 9.82
C TYR A 314 -12.70 -9.32 10.89
N CYS A 315 -12.55 -8.15 11.53
CA CYS A 315 -13.53 -7.66 12.50
C CYS A 315 -14.90 -7.34 11.88
N ILE A 316 -15.02 -7.22 10.55
CA ILE A 316 -16.32 -6.99 9.91
C ILE A 316 -17.31 -8.13 10.18
N VAL A 317 -16.81 -9.37 10.23
CA VAL A 317 -17.64 -10.58 10.46
C VAL A 317 -18.31 -10.55 11.84
N PRO A 318 -17.57 -10.47 12.97
CA PRO A 318 -18.20 -10.42 14.27
C PRO A 318 -19.06 -9.18 14.46
N ILE A 319 -18.73 -8.05 13.84
CA ILE A 319 -19.58 -6.84 13.90
C ILE A 319 -20.94 -7.13 13.26
N ILE A 320 -20.97 -7.60 12.00
CA ILE A 320 -22.22 -7.90 11.29
C ILE A 320 -23.06 -8.92 12.08
N ILE A 321 -22.45 -10.02 12.53
CA ILE A 321 -23.16 -11.07 13.25
C ILE A 321 -23.64 -10.56 14.62
N ARG A 322 -22.85 -9.77 15.35
CA ARG A 322 -23.22 -9.24 16.68
C ARG A 322 -24.45 -8.34 16.60
N ILE A 323 -24.58 -7.57 15.52
CA ILE A 323 -25.66 -6.61 15.31
C ILE A 323 -26.95 -7.31 14.88
N LEU A 324 -26.84 -8.26 13.94
CA LEU A 324 -28.01 -8.97 13.42
C LEU A 324 -28.51 -10.08 14.35
N PHE A 325 -27.63 -10.59 15.20
CA PHE A 325 -27.90 -11.68 16.14
C PHE A 325 -27.41 -11.28 17.55
N ASP A 326 -26.46 -12.04 18.11
CA ASP A 326 -26.01 -11.89 19.49
C ASP A 326 -24.50 -12.18 19.65
N THR A 327 -24.01 -11.84 20.84
CA THR A 327 -22.62 -11.98 21.26
C THR A 327 -22.08 -13.41 21.14
N ARG A 328 -22.85 -14.43 21.54
CA ARG A 328 -22.33 -15.81 21.59
C ARG A 328 -22.14 -16.35 20.18
N LEU A 329 -23.09 -16.09 19.30
CA LEU A 329 -22.98 -16.48 17.90
C LEU A 329 -21.83 -15.75 17.19
N ALA A 330 -21.70 -14.43 17.40
CA ALA A 330 -20.64 -13.62 16.80
C ALA A 330 -19.24 -14.12 17.17
N LEU A 331 -19.02 -14.45 18.44
CA LEU A 331 -17.75 -14.98 18.92
C LEU A 331 -17.41 -16.33 18.25
N ASN A 332 -18.37 -17.25 18.21
CA ASN A 332 -18.16 -18.58 17.63
C ASN A 332 -17.86 -18.49 16.13
N ILE A 333 -18.64 -17.72 15.37
CA ILE A 333 -18.41 -17.55 13.93
C ILE A 333 -17.04 -16.91 13.67
N HIS A 334 -16.68 -15.85 14.41
CA HIS A 334 -15.40 -15.19 14.24
C HIS A 334 -14.21 -16.12 14.51
N LEU A 335 -14.27 -16.88 15.60
CA LEU A 335 -13.24 -17.86 15.93
C LEU A 335 -13.03 -18.88 14.81
N LEU A 336 -14.11 -19.42 14.25
CA LEU A 336 -14.05 -20.40 13.16
C LEU A 336 -13.50 -19.78 11.86
N VAL A 337 -13.89 -18.54 11.53
CA VAL A 337 -13.35 -17.81 10.38
C VAL A 337 -11.85 -17.58 10.53
N VAL A 338 -11.38 -17.13 11.70
CA VAL A 338 -9.96 -16.93 11.98
C VAL A 338 -9.20 -18.27 11.92
N LEU A 339 -9.79 -19.36 12.42
CA LEU A 339 -9.17 -20.68 12.39
C LEU A 339 -8.96 -21.17 10.95
N ILE A 340 -9.97 -21.04 10.08
CA ILE A 340 -9.82 -21.39 8.65
C ILE A 340 -8.78 -20.48 8.01
N ALA A 341 -8.86 -19.17 8.24
CA ALA A 341 -7.92 -18.21 7.67
C ALA A 341 -6.47 -18.46 8.11
N GLY A 342 -6.25 -18.90 9.35
CA GLY A 342 -4.92 -19.19 9.89
C GLY A 342 -4.12 -20.22 9.06
N PHE A 343 -4.79 -21.20 8.45
CA PHE A 343 -4.12 -22.14 7.52
C PHE A 343 -3.57 -21.46 6.26
N PHE A 344 -4.09 -20.27 5.93
CA PHE A 344 -3.78 -19.51 4.73
C PHE A 344 -3.14 -18.14 5.02
N VAL A 345 -2.65 -17.88 6.23
CA VAL A 345 -1.89 -16.65 6.55
C VAL A 345 -0.49 -17.03 7.05
N PRO A 346 0.59 -16.33 6.65
CA PRO A 346 1.91 -16.55 7.23
C PRO A 346 1.92 -16.13 8.71
N ASN A 347 2.75 -16.77 9.54
CA ASN A 347 2.79 -16.57 10.99
C ASN A 347 1.39 -16.76 11.62
N SER A 348 0.82 -17.95 11.42
CA SER A 348 -0.60 -18.24 11.69
C SER A 348 -0.99 -17.97 13.15
N PHE A 349 -0.07 -18.21 14.10
CA PHE A 349 -0.28 -17.93 15.52
C PHE A 349 -0.38 -16.42 15.83
N GLU A 350 0.56 -15.60 15.33
CA GLU A 350 0.52 -14.14 15.52
C GLU A 350 -0.77 -13.57 14.94
N PHE A 351 -1.10 -14.00 13.71
CA PHE A 351 -2.34 -13.63 13.06
C PHE A 351 -3.57 -14.02 13.89
N ALA A 352 -3.65 -15.26 14.35
CA ALA A 352 -4.78 -15.74 15.14
C ALA A 352 -4.91 -14.95 16.46
N PHE A 353 -3.80 -14.72 17.17
CA PHE A 353 -3.81 -13.94 18.42
C PHE A 353 -4.34 -12.52 18.18
N ILE A 354 -3.81 -11.83 17.18
CA ILE A 354 -4.22 -10.46 16.84
C ILE A 354 -5.70 -10.43 16.43
N GLN A 355 -6.16 -11.34 15.56
CA GLN A 355 -7.54 -11.31 15.07
C GLN A 355 -8.56 -11.76 16.11
N ILE A 356 -8.24 -12.75 16.96
CA ILE A 356 -9.13 -13.19 18.04
C ILE A 356 -9.32 -12.07 19.05
N THR A 357 -8.22 -11.44 19.51
CA THR A 357 -8.30 -10.34 20.50
C THR A 357 -9.03 -9.13 19.93
N SER A 358 -8.73 -8.72 18.70
CA SER A 358 -9.43 -7.60 18.04
C SER A 358 -10.91 -7.91 17.78
N GLY A 359 -11.24 -9.15 17.43
CA GLY A 359 -12.64 -9.58 17.29
C GLY A 359 -13.40 -9.55 18.61
N MET A 360 -12.79 -9.97 19.72
CA MET A 360 -13.39 -9.84 21.05
C MET A 360 -13.63 -8.38 21.42
N VAL A 361 -12.66 -7.50 21.15
CA VAL A 361 -12.83 -6.05 21.36
C VAL A 361 -14.00 -5.53 20.52
N ALA A 362 -14.09 -5.91 19.25
CA ALA A 362 -15.19 -5.52 18.36
C ALA A 362 -16.57 -6.00 18.85
N ILE A 363 -16.65 -7.20 19.41
CA ILE A 363 -17.90 -7.77 19.93
C ILE A 363 -18.33 -7.05 21.22
N TYR A 364 -17.39 -6.81 22.14
CA TYR A 364 -17.69 -6.26 23.47
C TYR A 364 -17.86 -4.75 23.48
N SER A 365 -17.24 -4.03 22.54
CA SER A 365 -17.45 -2.58 22.37
C SER A 365 -18.85 -2.25 21.85
N ILE A 366 -19.49 -3.17 21.13
CA ILE A 366 -20.83 -2.98 20.55
C ILE A 366 -21.87 -3.45 21.56
N LYS A 367 -22.28 -2.52 22.44
CA LYS A 367 -23.29 -2.79 23.46
C LYS A 367 -24.71 -2.76 22.89
N ASN A 368 -25.08 -1.72 22.13
CA ASN A 368 -26.35 -1.55 21.37
C ASN A 368 -26.18 -0.47 20.29
N LEU A 369 -26.44 -0.74 19.01
CA LEU A 369 -26.16 0.17 17.88
C LEU A 369 -27.07 1.41 17.75
N ILE A 370 -27.69 1.86 18.84
CA ILE A 370 -28.68 2.96 18.82
C ILE A 370 -28.03 4.28 18.37
N LYS A 371 -26.70 4.43 18.52
CA LYS A 371 -25.99 5.67 18.16
C LYS A 371 -24.77 5.42 17.26
N ARG A 372 -24.68 6.21 16.18
CA ARG A 372 -23.56 6.20 15.22
C ARG A 372 -22.19 6.44 15.88
N GLU A 373 -22.16 7.19 16.98
CA GLU A 373 -20.94 7.47 17.76
C GLU A 373 -20.31 6.19 18.35
N GLN A 374 -21.11 5.22 18.77
CA GLN A 374 -20.60 3.98 19.38
C GLN A 374 -19.86 3.11 18.35
N PHE A 375 -20.28 3.18 17.09
CA PHE A 375 -19.61 2.48 16.00
C PHE A 375 -18.21 3.04 15.73
N LEU A 376 -18.06 4.37 15.78
CA LEU A 376 -16.75 5.03 15.66
C LEU A 376 -15.85 4.75 16.87
N ILE A 377 -16.41 4.77 18.09
CA ILE A 377 -15.67 4.40 19.30
C ILE A 377 -15.17 2.94 19.21
N SER A 378 -16.02 2.02 18.75
CA SER A 378 -15.62 0.63 18.53
C SER A 378 -14.46 0.53 17.55
N ALA A 379 -14.50 1.25 16.43
CA ALA A 379 -13.42 1.26 15.46
C ALA A 379 -12.09 1.76 16.07
N LEU A 380 -12.13 2.82 16.88
CA LEU A 380 -10.95 3.31 17.60
C LEU A 380 -10.40 2.28 18.59
N LEU A 381 -11.27 1.57 19.33
CA LEU A 381 -10.86 0.52 20.26
C LEU A 381 -10.22 -0.68 19.53
N ILE A 382 -10.78 -1.08 18.38
CA ILE A 382 -10.19 -2.14 17.55
C ILE A 382 -8.81 -1.71 17.04
N LEU A 383 -8.67 -0.46 16.58
CA LEU A 383 -7.39 0.07 16.13
C LEU A 383 -6.35 0.09 17.25
N ALA A 384 -6.76 0.53 18.45
CA ALA A 384 -5.90 0.52 19.63
C ALA A 384 -5.46 -0.91 19.99
N ASN A 385 -6.36 -1.90 19.93
CA ASN A 385 -6.01 -3.29 20.17
C ASN A 385 -5.02 -3.83 19.13
N TYR A 386 -5.25 -3.56 17.84
CA TYR A 386 -4.30 -3.94 16.79
C TYR A 386 -2.91 -3.34 17.05
N PHE A 387 -2.85 -2.06 17.41
CA PHE A 387 -1.60 -1.37 17.71
C PHE A 387 -0.89 -1.99 18.91
N ILE A 388 -1.58 -2.19 20.03
CA ILE A 388 -1.02 -2.76 21.26
C ILE A 388 -0.56 -4.21 21.03
N ALA A 389 -1.38 -5.05 20.40
CA ALA A 389 -1.07 -6.45 20.15
C ALA A 389 0.15 -6.58 19.22
N PHE A 390 0.18 -5.83 18.12
CA PHE A 390 1.27 -5.89 17.16
C PHE A 390 2.57 -5.28 17.71
N LEU A 391 2.48 -4.18 18.49
CA LEU A 391 3.62 -3.61 19.19
C LEU A 391 4.19 -4.60 20.21
N GLY A 392 3.35 -5.26 20.99
CA GLY A 392 3.76 -6.28 21.96
C GLY A 392 4.49 -7.45 21.30
N ILE A 393 3.96 -7.96 20.18
CA ILE A 393 4.62 -9.02 19.39
C ILE A 393 5.95 -8.52 18.82
N SER A 394 6.00 -7.29 18.29
CA SER A 394 7.23 -6.71 17.74
C SER A 394 8.30 -6.54 18.84
N LEU A 395 7.92 -6.12 20.04
CA LEU A 395 8.84 -6.03 21.18
C LEU A 395 9.37 -7.39 21.63
N ILE A 396 8.52 -8.43 21.63
CA ILE A 396 8.94 -9.80 21.92
C ILE A 396 9.93 -10.32 20.86
N ARG A 397 9.74 -9.94 19.59
CA ARG A 397 10.56 -10.40 18.46
C ARG A 397 11.89 -9.66 18.36
N ASP A 398 11.84 -8.33 18.39
CA ASP A 398 12.96 -7.47 18.04
C ASP A 398 13.72 -7.00 19.29
N GLY A 399 13.10 -7.03 20.48
CA GLY A 399 13.73 -6.67 21.76
C GLY A 399 14.15 -5.20 21.87
N SER A 400 13.69 -4.36 20.94
CA SER A 400 14.10 -2.96 20.77
C SER A 400 12.95 -2.18 20.13
N LEU A 401 12.78 -0.91 20.55
CA LEU A 401 11.83 0.01 19.94
C LEU A 401 12.39 0.67 18.66
N TYR A 402 13.71 0.68 18.49
CA TYR A 402 14.38 1.35 17.38
C TYR A 402 14.28 0.56 16.07
N ASP A 403 14.15 -0.77 16.17
CA ASP A 403 14.11 -1.68 15.03
C ASP A 403 12.68 -1.90 14.49
N ILE A 404 11.68 -1.21 15.05
CA ILE A 404 10.28 -1.35 14.66
C ILE A 404 9.99 -0.54 13.39
N GLU A 405 9.63 -1.25 12.33
CA GLU A 405 9.15 -0.67 11.08
C GLU A 405 7.69 -0.18 11.23
N TRP A 406 7.51 1.11 11.54
CA TRP A 406 6.19 1.73 11.74
C TRP A 406 5.23 1.61 10.55
N VAL A 407 5.77 1.42 9.33
CA VAL A 407 4.97 1.18 8.11
C VAL A 407 4.10 -0.09 8.24
N ASN A 408 4.53 -1.07 9.04
CA ASN A 408 3.78 -2.32 9.24
C ASN A 408 2.48 -2.15 10.05
N PHE A 409 2.22 -0.97 10.61
CA PHE A 409 0.96 -0.65 11.28
C PHE A 409 -0.14 -0.13 10.34
N ILE A 410 0.23 0.36 9.14
CA ILE A 410 -0.70 0.90 8.15
C ILE A 410 -1.83 -0.08 7.78
N PRO A 411 -1.57 -1.39 7.57
CA PRO A 411 -2.63 -2.35 7.22
C PRO A 411 -3.78 -2.40 8.23
N PHE A 412 -3.51 -2.20 9.53
CA PHE A 412 -4.54 -2.20 10.56
C PHE A 412 -5.48 -0.99 10.46
N ILE A 413 -4.95 0.18 10.09
CA ILE A 413 -5.76 1.39 9.87
C ILE A 413 -6.75 1.12 8.73
N PHE A 414 -6.26 0.61 7.60
CA PHE A 414 -7.11 0.25 6.47
C PHE A 414 -8.14 -0.83 6.83
N SER A 415 -7.73 -1.87 7.55
CA SER A 415 -8.62 -2.95 8.00
C SER A 415 -9.76 -2.43 8.88
N VAL A 416 -9.48 -1.50 9.79
CA VAL A 416 -10.50 -0.85 10.65
C VAL A 416 -11.42 0.03 9.82
N VAL A 417 -10.88 0.84 8.90
CA VAL A 417 -11.68 1.68 8.00
C VAL A 417 -12.60 0.83 7.12
N LEU A 418 -12.09 -0.26 6.55
CA LEU A 418 -12.88 -1.23 5.78
C LEU A 418 -13.95 -1.92 6.65
N SER A 419 -13.67 -2.18 7.92
CA SER A 419 -14.64 -2.76 8.86
C SER A 419 -15.83 -1.81 9.11
N LEU A 420 -15.69 -0.49 8.87
CA LEU A 420 -16.80 0.45 8.94
C LEU A 420 -17.88 0.19 7.88
N LEU A 421 -17.54 -0.52 6.79
CA LEU A 421 -18.51 -0.97 5.79
C LEU A 421 -19.55 -1.95 6.37
N ALA A 422 -19.34 -2.47 7.59
CA ALA A 422 -20.36 -3.26 8.27
C ALA A 422 -21.69 -2.51 8.41
N TYR A 423 -21.69 -1.18 8.61
CA TYR A 423 -22.93 -0.42 8.79
C TYR A 423 -23.87 -0.49 7.58
N PRO A 424 -23.45 -0.12 6.35
CA PRO A 424 -24.29 -0.28 5.16
C PRO A 424 -24.58 -1.75 4.83
N LEU A 425 -23.66 -2.68 5.13
CA LEU A 425 -23.87 -4.11 4.87
C LEU A 425 -24.94 -4.72 5.78
N VAL A 426 -24.97 -4.35 7.07
CA VAL A 426 -26.01 -4.77 8.01
C VAL A 426 -27.37 -4.37 7.48
N TYR A 427 -27.56 -3.10 7.10
CA TYR A 427 -28.81 -2.61 6.53
C TYR A 427 -29.21 -3.35 5.24
N ALA A 428 -28.24 -3.61 4.35
CA ALA A 428 -28.49 -4.39 3.14
C ALA A 428 -28.95 -5.81 3.47
N PHE A 429 -28.29 -6.48 4.43
CA PHE A 429 -28.65 -7.82 4.85
C PHE A 429 -29.99 -7.88 5.59
N GLU A 430 -30.33 -6.90 6.43
CA GLU A 430 -31.65 -6.80 7.06
C GLU A 430 -32.76 -6.79 6.01
N ARG A 431 -32.61 -6.00 4.94
CA ARG A 431 -33.61 -5.92 3.87
C ARG A 431 -33.67 -7.17 3.00
N MET A 432 -32.52 -7.73 2.63
CA MET A 432 -32.46 -8.94 1.80
C MET A 432 -32.99 -10.17 2.52
N PHE A 433 -32.67 -10.32 3.80
CA PHE A 433 -33.01 -11.48 4.62
C PHE A 433 -34.19 -11.24 5.57
N GLY A 434 -34.80 -10.05 5.54
CA GLY A 434 -35.97 -9.66 6.34
C GLY A 434 -35.80 -9.92 7.83
N ILE A 435 -34.61 -9.59 8.36
CA ILE A 435 -34.27 -9.75 9.77
C ILE A 435 -34.62 -8.44 10.48
N THR A 436 -35.36 -8.54 11.58
CA THR A 436 -35.66 -7.41 12.46
C THR A 436 -34.55 -7.25 13.49
N SER A 437 -33.66 -6.28 13.30
CA SER A 437 -32.65 -5.92 14.32
C SER A 437 -33.18 -4.84 15.27
N ASP A 438 -32.45 -4.56 16.35
CA ASP A 438 -32.74 -3.43 17.24
C ASP A 438 -32.72 -2.08 16.49
N VAL A 439 -31.94 -1.96 15.42
CA VAL A 439 -31.91 -0.76 14.57
C VAL A 439 -33.21 -0.65 13.79
N THR A 440 -33.65 -1.74 13.15
CA THR A 440 -34.93 -1.77 12.43
C THR A 440 -36.10 -1.47 13.37
N LEU A 441 -36.10 -2.06 14.58
CA LEU A 441 -37.14 -1.83 15.58
C LEU A 441 -37.18 -0.36 16.02
N MET A 442 -36.01 0.26 16.22
CA MET A 442 -35.93 1.69 16.53
C MET A 442 -36.52 2.55 15.40
N GLU A 443 -36.19 2.26 14.15
CA GLU A 443 -36.76 2.96 12.99
C GLU A 443 -38.29 2.80 12.92
N LEU A 444 -38.80 1.60 13.21
CA LEU A 444 -40.24 1.32 13.24
C LEU A 444 -40.96 2.09 14.35
N THR A 445 -40.29 2.40 15.47
CA THR A 445 -40.88 3.22 16.55
C THR A 445 -40.96 4.72 16.23
N ASN A 446 -40.38 5.17 15.12
CA ASN A 446 -40.50 6.56 14.68
C ASN A 446 -41.91 6.83 14.12
N THR A 447 -42.68 7.63 14.83
CA THR A 447 -44.06 8.01 14.45
C THR A 447 -44.15 8.80 13.16
N ASN A 448 -43.04 9.32 12.64
CA ASN A 448 -42.99 10.01 11.35
C ASN A 448 -42.86 9.07 10.14
N THR A 449 -42.83 7.74 10.36
CA THR A 449 -42.88 6.78 9.26
C THR A 449 -44.18 6.96 8.45
N LYS A 450 -44.13 6.69 7.14
CA LYS A 450 -45.29 6.87 6.25
C LYS A 450 -46.55 6.19 6.80
N LEU A 451 -46.40 4.94 7.25
CA LEU A 451 -47.52 4.12 7.71
C LEU A 451 -48.13 4.63 9.02
N LEU A 452 -47.31 5.05 10.00
CA LEU A 452 -47.81 5.63 11.25
C LEU A 452 -48.39 7.03 11.05
N ARG A 453 -47.88 7.81 10.09
CA ARG A 453 -48.50 9.08 9.68
C ARG A 453 -49.85 8.87 9.02
N ASP A 454 -49.99 7.85 8.17
CA ASP A 454 -51.26 7.49 7.55
C ASP A 454 -52.26 7.05 8.62
N LEU A 455 -51.83 6.27 9.64
CA LEU A 455 -52.65 5.89 10.79
C LEU A 455 -53.12 7.12 11.57
N ALA A 456 -52.20 8.04 11.89
CA ALA A 456 -52.51 9.27 12.61
C ALA A 456 -53.51 10.16 11.84
N PHE A 457 -53.47 10.15 10.50
CA PHE A 457 -54.38 10.95 9.67
C PHE A 457 -55.74 10.28 9.47
N LYS A 458 -55.77 8.97 9.20
CA LYS A 458 -57.00 8.23 8.86
C LYS A 458 -57.78 7.78 10.10
N ALA A 459 -57.08 7.38 11.17
CA ALA A 459 -57.67 6.83 12.40
C ALA A 459 -56.95 7.42 13.63
N PRO A 460 -57.16 8.73 13.92
CA PRO A 460 -56.41 9.45 14.96
C PRO A 460 -56.62 8.87 16.37
N GLY A 461 -57.80 8.36 16.66
CA GLY A 461 -58.12 7.70 17.91
C GLY A 461 -57.35 6.39 18.11
N THR A 462 -57.32 5.55 17.08
CA THR A 462 -56.51 4.32 17.05
C THR A 462 -55.01 4.62 17.17
N PHE A 463 -54.51 5.70 16.55
CA PHE A 463 -53.12 6.12 16.70
C PHE A 463 -52.79 6.47 18.16
N GLN A 464 -53.64 7.26 18.81
CA GLN A 464 -53.45 7.63 20.21
C GLN A 464 -53.54 6.43 21.15
N HIS A 465 -54.48 5.52 20.89
CA HIS A 465 -54.59 4.25 21.59
C HIS A 465 -53.30 3.42 21.47
N SER A 466 -52.81 3.23 20.24
CA SER A 466 -51.59 2.45 19.97
C SER A 466 -50.36 3.05 20.66
N LEU A 467 -50.27 4.38 20.73
CA LEU A 467 -49.19 5.07 21.44
C LEU A 467 -49.26 4.84 22.97
N GLN A 468 -50.46 4.87 23.55
CA GLN A 468 -50.66 4.56 24.97
C GLN A 468 -50.32 3.10 25.29
N VAL A 469 -50.81 2.17 24.47
CA VAL A 469 -50.50 0.73 24.61
C VAL A 469 -49.00 0.51 24.48
N ALA A 470 -48.33 1.14 23.51
CA ALA A 470 -46.88 1.03 23.33
C ALA A 470 -46.11 1.49 24.57
N ASN A 471 -46.48 2.63 25.16
CA ASN A 471 -45.81 3.14 26.37
C ASN A 471 -46.04 2.22 27.59
N LEU A 472 -47.25 1.71 27.79
CA LEU A 472 -47.57 0.80 28.90
C LEU A 472 -46.87 -0.55 28.74
N ALA A 473 -46.94 -1.13 27.54
CA ALA A 473 -46.36 -2.43 27.24
C ALA A 473 -44.83 -2.38 27.29
N GLU A 474 -44.21 -1.31 26.79
CA GLU A 474 -42.77 -1.07 26.91
C GLU A 474 -42.33 -0.97 28.38
N ALA A 475 -43.05 -0.20 29.20
CA ALA A 475 -42.73 -0.05 30.62
C ALA A 475 -42.83 -1.40 31.37
N ALA A 476 -43.86 -2.20 31.06
CA ALA A 476 -44.05 -3.52 31.65
C ALA A 476 -42.95 -4.50 31.24
N ILE A 477 -42.66 -4.63 29.94
CA ILE A 477 -41.66 -5.57 29.43
C ILE A 477 -40.24 -5.20 29.89
N PHE A 478 -39.94 -3.90 29.99
CA PHE A 478 -38.67 -3.40 30.49
C PHE A 478 -38.39 -3.88 31.91
N LYS A 479 -39.41 -3.93 32.78
CA LYS A 479 -39.27 -4.39 34.17
C LYS A 479 -39.00 -5.89 34.30
N ILE A 480 -39.48 -6.70 33.36
CA ILE A 480 -39.27 -8.16 33.36
C ILE A 480 -38.09 -8.59 32.47
N GLY A 481 -37.33 -7.63 31.92
CA GLY A 481 -36.10 -7.89 31.16
C GLY A 481 -36.34 -8.42 29.73
N GLY A 482 -37.53 -8.26 29.17
CA GLY A 482 -37.80 -8.62 27.78
C GLY A 482 -37.37 -7.53 26.78
N ASN A 483 -37.52 -7.79 25.48
CA ASN A 483 -37.14 -6.84 24.43
C ASN A 483 -38.16 -5.69 24.35
N SER A 484 -37.82 -4.54 24.93
CA SER A 484 -38.69 -3.36 24.99
C SER A 484 -38.94 -2.71 23.63
N LEU A 485 -37.94 -2.69 22.74
CA LEU A 485 -38.06 -2.13 21.40
C LEU A 485 -39.03 -2.95 20.54
N LEU A 486 -38.96 -4.28 20.62
CA LEU A 486 -39.87 -5.15 19.88
C LEU A 486 -41.32 -4.95 20.29
N VAL A 487 -41.59 -4.90 21.60
CA VAL A 487 -42.94 -4.68 22.12
C VAL A 487 -43.46 -3.29 21.78
N ARG A 488 -42.64 -2.25 21.93
CA ARG A 488 -43.01 -0.88 21.56
C ARG A 488 -43.34 -0.78 20.07
N ALA A 489 -42.49 -1.34 19.20
CA ALA A 489 -42.74 -1.36 17.77
C ALA A 489 -44.03 -2.15 17.46
N GLY A 490 -44.16 -3.38 17.97
CA GLY A 490 -45.34 -4.21 17.76
C GLY A 490 -46.63 -3.51 18.18
N ALA A 491 -46.65 -2.86 19.34
CA ALA A 491 -47.81 -2.11 19.84
C ALA A 491 -48.19 -0.91 18.96
N LEU A 492 -47.22 -0.21 18.36
CA LEU A 492 -47.51 0.91 17.45
C LEU A 492 -48.22 0.45 16.16
N TYR A 493 -47.99 -0.78 15.70
CA TYR A 493 -48.58 -1.32 14.47
C TYR A 493 -49.70 -2.34 14.71
N HIS A 494 -50.01 -2.71 15.97
CA HIS A 494 -50.90 -3.84 16.25
C HIS A 494 -52.32 -3.66 15.67
N ASP A 495 -52.80 -2.42 15.63
CA ASP A 495 -54.12 -2.04 15.15
C ASP A 495 -54.09 -1.33 13.78
N ILE A 496 -52.98 -1.46 13.03
CA ILE A 496 -52.80 -0.73 11.77
C ILE A 496 -53.89 -1.04 10.73
N GLY A 497 -54.51 -2.22 10.80
CA GLY A 497 -55.62 -2.63 9.92
C GLY A 497 -56.91 -1.82 10.11
N LYS A 498 -57.09 -1.13 11.26
CA LYS A 498 -58.28 -0.28 11.50
C LYS A 498 -58.35 0.92 10.55
N MET A 499 -57.24 1.28 9.90
CA MET A 499 -57.17 2.37 8.90
C MET A 499 -58.14 2.20 7.73
N ASP A 500 -58.52 0.97 7.38
CA ASP A 500 -59.40 0.71 6.23
C ASP A 500 -60.84 1.16 6.50
N ASN A 501 -61.31 1.03 7.74
CA ASN A 501 -62.67 1.38 8.15
C ASN A 501 -62.71 2.01 9.56
N PRO A 502 -62.10 3.20 9.78
CA PRO A 502 -61.88 3.75 11.12
C PRO A 502 -63.15 3.96 11.95
N GLN A 503 -64.26 4.32 11.29
CA GLN A 503 -65.54 4.70 11.90
C GLN A 503 -66.23 3.54 12.66
N TYR A 504 -65.86 2.30 12.36
CA TYR A 504 -66.39 1.10 13.03
C TYR A 504 -65.77 0.84 14.41
N PHE A 505 -64.72 1.60 14.78
CA PHE A 505 -63.99 1.42 16.02
C PHE A 505 -64.29 2.60 16.96
N ILE A 506 -64.74 2.28 18.19
CA ILE A 506 -65.24 3.25 19.16
C ILE A 506 -64.22 4.34 19.51
N GLU A 507 -62.93 4.03 19.45
CA GLU A 507 -61.88 4.99 19.71
C GLU A 507 -61.75 6.10 18.64
N ASN A 508 -62.33 5.92 17.45
CA ASN A 508 -62.32 6.91 16.36
C ASN A 508 -63.67 7.61 16.15
N GLN A 509 -64.66 7.36 17.01
CA GLN A 509 -65.94 8.06 17.06
C GLN A 509 -65.84 9.23 18.03
#